data_AF-A0A5S3WHI1-F1
#
_entry.id   AF-A0A5S3WHI1-F1
#
_cell.length_a   1.000
_cell.length_b   1.000
_cell.length_c   1.000
_cell.angle_alpha   90.00
_cell.angle_beta   90.00
_cell.angle_gamma   90.00
#
_symmetry.space_group_name_H-M   'P 1'
#
loop_
_entity.id
_entity.type
_entity.pdbx_description
1 polymer ?
#
loop_
_entity_poly.entity_id
_entity_poly.type
_entity_poly.pdbx_seq_one_letter_code
_entity_poly.pdbx_strand_id
1 'polypeptide(L)' 'MLDEKVMIHGQEWLYSDIEKEVSWCKALVWDYQQYLKENDHEHCVICYWTIFKTHDVVSGFAYSANGHWICQECFDYFIK' A
#
# COMPACT_ATOMS: atom_id res chain seq x y z
N MET A 1 -24.78 -11.08 1.78
CA MET A 1 -23.60 -11.23 2.66
C MET A 1 -23.20 -9.82 3.08
N LEU A 2 -22.87 -9.60 4.35
CA LEU A 2 -22.37 -8.30 4.81
C LEU A 2 -20.94 -8.14 4.29
N ASP A 3 -20.66 -6.99 3.70
CA ASP A 3 -19.31 -6.62 3.27
C ASP A 3 -18.44 -6.38 4.52
N GLU A 4 -17.23 -6.94 4.51
CA GLU A 4 -16.32 -6.85 5.65
C GLU A 4 -15.68 -5.46 5.69
N LYS A 5 -15.58 -4.87 6.89
CA LYS A 5 -14.92 -3.58 7.09
C LYS A 5 -13.50 -3.78 7.58
N VAL A 6 -12.56 -3.04 7.00
CA VAL A 6 -11.15 -3.05 7.41
C VAL A 6 -10.71 -1.64 7.77
N MET A 7 -9.75 -1.53 8.68
CA MET A 7 -9.17 -0.25 9.09
C MET A 7 -7.77 -0.12 8.49
N ILE A 8 -7.53 0.93 7.71
CA ILE A 8 -6.23 1.22 7.07
C ILE A 8 -5.88 2.68 7.32
N HIS A 9 -4.72 2.97 7.90
CA HIS A 9 -4.29 4.33 8.28
C HIS A 9 -5.34 5.08 9.13
N GLY A 10 -6.05 4.33 9.99
CA GLY A 10 -7.13 4.88 10.83
C GLY A 10 -8.42 5.24 10.09
N GLN A 11 -8.54 4.90 8.80
CA GLN A 11 -9.76 5.06 8.01
C GLN A 11 -10.47 3.73 7.85
N GLU A 12 -11.80 3.75 7.86
CA GLU A 12 -12.64 2.58 7.61
C GLU A 12 -12.86 2.41 6.10
N TRP A 13 -12.64 1.18 5.62
CA TRP A 13 -12.84 0.78 4.23
C TRP A 13 -13.76 -0.42 4.16
N LEU A 14 -14.51 -0.53 3.07
CA LEU A 14 -15.16 -1.79 2.70
C LEU A 14 -14.14 -2.67 1.99
N TYR A 15 -14.04 -3.94 2.37
CA TYR A 15 -13.09 -4.86 1.73
C TYR A 15 -13.40 -5.04 0.24
N SER A 16 -14.69 -5.05 -0.14
CA SER A 16 -15.08 -5.15 -1.56
C SER A 16 -14.58 -4.00 -2.43
N ASP A 17 -14.33 -2.81 -1.85
CA ASP A 17 -13.80 -1.65 -2.59
C ASP A 17 -12.33 -1.82 -2.97
N ILE A 18 -11.59 -2.71 -2.29
CA ILE A 18 -10.14 -2.92 -2.47
C ILE A 18 -9.78 -4.36 -2.83
N GLU A 19 -10.76 -5.27 -2.89
CA GLU A 19 -10.57 -6.70 -3.09
C GLU A 19 -9.79 -6.99 -4.38
N LYS A 20 -10.08 -6.23 -5.44
CA LYS A 20 -9.43 -6.39 -6.75
C LYS A 20 -7.95 -6.03 -6.68
N GLU A 21 -7.63 -4.90 -6.06
CA GLU A 21 -6.27 -4.40 -5.88
C GLU A 21 -5.47 -5.34 -4.98
N VAL A 22 -6.07 -5.80 -3.88
CA VAL A 22 -5.49 -6.83 -2.99
C VAL A 22 -5.20 -8.12 -3.75
N SER A 23 -6.16 -8.61 -4.52
CA SER A 23 -6.02 -9.85 -5.30
C SER A 23 -4.91 -9.75 -6.34
N TRP A 24 -4.80 -8.60 -7.01
CA TRP A 24 -3.71 -8.34 -7.94
C TRP A 24 -2.35 -8.26 -7.24
N CYS A 25 -2.27 -7.55 -6.10
CA CYS A 25 -1.04 -7.42 -5.33
C CYS A 25 -0.53 -8.77 -4.79
N LYS A 26 -1.42 -9.70 -4.41
CA LYS A 26 -1.07 -11.06 -3.95
C LYS A 26 -0.37 -11.91 -5.03
N ALA A 27 -0.51 -11.56 -6.31
CA ALA A 27 0.13 -12.27 -7.41
C ALA A 27 1.56 -11.79 -7.71
N LEU A 28 2.04 -10.76 -7.00
CA LEU A 28 3.36 -10.14 -7.21
C LEU A 28 4.31 -10.46 -6.07
N VAL A 29 5.61 -10.32 -6.35
CA VAL A 29 6.68 -10.36 -5.35
C VAL A 29 7.12 -8.92 -5.08
N TRP A 30 7.21 -8.57 -3.81
CA TRP A 30 7.34 -7.21 -3.33
C TRP A 30 8.65 -7.00 -2.56
N ASP A 31 9.40 -5.96 -2.91
CA ASP A 31 10.68 -5.64 -2.29
C ASP A 31 10.57 -4.39 -1.42
N TYR A 32 10.91 -4.51 -0.14
CA TYR A 32 10.93 -3.40 0.81
C TYR A 32 12.07 -2.43 0.51
N GLN A 33 11.76 -1.15 0.34
CA GLN A 33 12.74 -0.12 0.01
C GLN A 33 12.28 1.30 0.38
N GLN A 34 13.23 2.23 0.41
CA GLN A 34 12.94 3.65 0.54
C GLN A 34 12.53 4.26 -0.80
N TYR A 35 11.58 5.18 -0.81
CA TYR A 35 11.30 6.03 -1.96
C TYR A 35 12.34 7.15 -2.06
N LEU A 36 13.03 7.26 -3.20
CA LEU A 36 14.21 8.12 -3.35
C LEU A 36 14.05 9.30 -4.31
N LYS A 37 12.95 9.36 -5.08
CA LYS A 37 12.76 10.38 -6.11
C LYS A 37 12.41 11.73 -5.47
N GLU A 38 13.23 12.74 -5.75
CA GLU A 38 13.05 14.10 -5.25
C GLU A 38 11.90 14.80 -5.98
N ASN A 39 11.13 15.61 -5.23
CA ASN A 39 9.99 16.37 -5.76
C ASN A 39 8.94 15.51 -6.48
N ASP A 40 8.79 14.26 -6.07
CA ASP A 40 7.79 13.34 -6.59
C ASP A 40 7.17 12.50 -5.47
N HIS A 41 6.09 11.82 -5.79
CA HIS A 41 5.39 10.89 -4.91
C HIS A 41 4.74 9.77 -5.71
N GLU A 42 4.46 8.68 -5.02
CA GLU A 42 3.64 7.57 -5.48
C GLU A 42 2.52 7.31 -4.48
N HIS A 43 1.60 6.43 -4.86
CA HIS A 43 0.49 6.04 -4.00
C HIS A 43 0.49 4.54 -3.78
N CYS A 44 0.12 4.14 -2.56
CA CYS A 44 -0.21 2.75 -2.28
C CYS A 44 -1.35 2.31 -3.22
N VAL A 45 -1.16 1.21 -3.96
CA VAL A 45 -2.15 0.70 -4.92
C VAL A 45 -3.48 0.33 -4.24
N ILE A 46 -3.46 -0.05 -2.95
CA ILE A 46 -4.63 -0.53 -2.22
C ILE A 46 -5.39 0.63 -1.55
N CYS A 47 -4.69 1.47 -0.78
CA CYS A 47 -5.33 2.48 0.08
C CYS A 47 -5.03 3.93 -0.32
N TYR A 48 -4.31 4.15 -1.43
CA TYR A 48 -3.88 5.47 -1.94
C TYR A 48 -2.98 6.29 -1.00
N TRP A 49 -2.48 5.72 0.10
CA TRP A 49 -1.54 6.39 0.98
C TRP A 49 -0.33 6.93 0.21
N THR A 50 0.02 8.20 0.46
CA THR A 50 1.11 8.87 -0.24
C THR A 50 2.47 8.37 0.24
N ILE A 51 3.29 7.92 -0.70
CA ILE A 51 4.65 7.47 -0.50
C ILE A 51 5.56 8.47 -1.21
N PHE A 52 6.51 9.06 -0.48
CA PHE A 52 7.37 10.12 -1.02
C PHE A 52 8.71 10.12 -0.30
N LYS A 53 9.68 10.86 -0.83
CA LYS A 53 11.01 10.89 -0.21
C LYS A 53 10.95 11.59 1.14
N THR A 54 11.12 10.83 2.22
CA THR A 54 11.20 11.33 3.60
C THR A 54 11.98 10.37 4.48
N HIS A 55 12.36 10.83 5.68
CA HIS A 55 12.93 10.00 6.75
C HIS A 55 11.86 9.36 7.63
N ASP A 56 10.61 9.81 7.52
CA ASP A 56 9.49 9.13 8.17
C ASP A 56 9.32 7.72 7.60
N VAL A 57 9.25 6.72 8.48
CA VAL A 57 9.18 5.31 8.05
C VAL A 57 7.84 5.02 7.37
N VAL A 58 6.74 5.63 7.83
CA VAL A 58 5.38 5.34 7.34
C VAL A 58 5.21 5.77 5.89
N SER A 59 5.80 6.91 5.51
CA SER A 59 5.60 7.53 4.19
C SER A 59 6.86 7.49 3.31
N GLY A 60 8.03 7.20 3.88
CA GLY A 60 9.31 7.14 3.18
C GLY A 60 9.74 5.75 2.76
N PHE A 61 9.22 4.71 3.41
CA PHE A 61 9.57 3.31 3.15
C PHE A 61 8.32 2.49 2.87
N ALA A 62 8.40 1.66 1.84
CA ALA A 62 7.27 0.92 1.30
C ALA A 62 7.77 -0.31 0.53
N TYR A 63 6.85 -1.14 0.06
CA TYR A 63 7.19 -2.23 -0.83
C TYR A 63 6.93 -1.81 -2.27
N SER A 64 7.82 -2.20 -3.19
CA SER A 64 7.63 -1.95 -4.62
C SER A 64 7.71 -3.24 -5.45
N ALA A 65 6.96 -3.27 -6.54
CA ALA A 65 6.96 -4.34 -7.53
C ALA A 65 6.56 -3.76 -8.89
N ASN A 66 7.38 -3.98 -9.93
CA ASN A 66 7.09 -3.56 -11.31
C ASN A 66 6.68 -2.08 -11.46
N GLY A 67 7.28 -1.18 -10.67
CA GLY A 67 6.96 0.26 -10.71
C GLY A 67 5.74 0.68 -9.90
N HIS A 68 5.07 -0.25 -9.22
CA HIS A 68 3.97 0.02 -8.30
C HIS A 68 4.44 -0.04 -6.84
N TRP A 69 3.68 0.61 -5.96
CA TRP A 69 4.02 0.75 -4.56
C TRP A 69 2.86 0.35 -3.64
N ILE A 70 3.17 -0.25 -2.50
CA ILE A 70 2.23 -0.48 -1.41
C ILE A 70 2.86 -0.07 -0.09
N CYS A 71 2.07 0.62 0.75
CA CYS A 71 2.52 0.99 2.08
C CYS A 71 2.73 -0.25 2.95
N GLN A 72 3.49 -0.09 4.04
CA GLN A 72 3.80 -1.18 4.96
C GLN A 72 2.53 -1.79 5.58
N GLU A 73 1.56 -0.96 5.98
CA GLU A 73 0.31 -1.42 6.59
C GLU A 73 -0.50 -2.33 5.64
N CYS A 74 -0.61 -1.96 4.36
CA CYS A 74 -1.31 -2.79 3.39
C CYS A 74 -0.55 -4.08 3.06
N PHE A 75 0.78 -4.05 3.04
CA PHE A 75 1.57 -5.27 2.86
C PHE A 75 1.36 -6.25 4.03
N ASP A 76 1.46 -5.75 5.26
CA ASP A 76 1.32 -6.58 6.47
C ASP A 76 -0.10 -7.14 6.64
N TYR A 77 -1.14 -6.39 6.26
CA TYR A 77 -2.52 -6.85 6.40
C TYR A 77 -2.98 -7.77 5.28
N PHE A 78 -2.57 -7.50 4.03
CA PHE A 78 -3.20 -8.15 2.88
C PHE A 78 -2.28 -9.10 2.11
N ILE A 79 -0.95 -8.96 2.21
CA ILE A 79 -0.02 -9.63 1.29
C ILE A 79 0.85 -10.68 1.97
N LYS A 80 1.40 -10.35 3.16
CA LYS A 80 2.31 -11.21 3.92
C LYS A 80 1.74 -12.59 4.28
#